data_AF-A0A1Y2X1D4-F1
#
_entry.id   AF-A0A1Y2X1D4-F1
#
_cell.length_a   1.000
_cell.length_b   1.000
_cell.length_c   1.000
_cell.angle_alpha   90.00
_cell.angle_beta   90.00
_cell.angle_gamma   90.00
#
_symmetry.space_group_name_H-M   'P 1'
#
loop_
_entity.id
_entity.type
_entity.pdbx_description
1 polymer ?
#
loop_
_entity_poly.entity_id
_entity_poly.type
_entity_poly.pdbx_seq_one_letter_code
_entity_poly.pdbx_strand_id
1 'polypeptide(L)'
;MNTELIQEAKRLREKMEWLIAAVSTDKSRNQASSIQVKLDVFGGICSFFETLVRDERTQLETFGADLEAREVAVRNREMTVENSRALLMDRQIAINAARDTHVIIGTALMERASELEASEQVLNRDLEGLERREAEVEAAQSILQKERRDLDVEKSCIQNAKVNLEDDMKSLTLTTDCTLSELRKAWKRDVQGHYEKAESLSRELESANGRIGGLLSELEAAKGDVIAANKREDEAKSILEASRQESKSQLEHAQEAMRAAQRRGDNLANITRKLEEAKVSIHSQLATATKKLKDLEAKHAESEAARAMLVSEKKSLIEKAALLTSERNGLDSRVSDLESQAKLLDSARERFKNEASRQERAAAEKDQQIGEFQKQVDSLTAQVTELEQAKIQLKSQMDKTKEPVEEAMTNSRKRKWDESPTVLFSSWRTAVDDLGDFLHMCKPEMDTDGSCTEEDALKAIGNIAVRESSRDNLLDFFTSSPCDEWYCLDEVAEEGLDAEAAEPCSRHEGGPCLQIRNCNEGKIGGLRYGAFLCRNRS
;
A
#
# COMPACT_ATOMS: atom_id res chain seq x y z
N MET A 1 2.48 12.85 34.36
CA MET A 1 1.72 11.76 35.03
C MET A 1 2.54 10.98 36.06
N ASN A 2 3.82 10.64 35.84
CA ASN A 2 4.56 9.79 36.79
C ASN A 2 4.91 10.41 38.16
N THR A 3 4.97 11.74 38.30
CA THR A 3 5.40 12.39 39.55
C THR A 3 4.36 12.37 40.66
N GLU A 4 3.07 12.45 40.33
CA GLU A 4 1.97 12.41 41.32
C GLU A 4 1.79 11.02 41.91
N LEU A 5 1.89 9.97 41.09
CA LEU A 5 1.77 8.58 41.54
C LEU A 5 2.91 8.20 42.51
N ILE A 6 4.12 8.70 42.24
CA ILE A 6 5.29 8.51 43.12
C ILE A 6 5.11 9.26 44.45
N GLN A 7 4.53 10.47 44.44
CA GLN A 7 4.25 11.20 45.66
C GLN A 7 3.17 10.52 46.51
N GLU A 8 2.11 10.01 45.89
CA GLU A 8 1.03 9.35 46.62
C GLU A 8 1.46 7.99 47.19
N ALA A 9 2.33 7.25 46.48
CA ALA A 9 2.97 6.04 46.99
C ALA A 9 3.90 6.33 48.19
N LYS A 10 4.67 7.43 48.16
CA LYS A 10 5.47 7.87 49.31
C LYS A 10 4.60 8.23 50.51
N ARG A 11 3.53 8.97 50.28
CA ARG A 11 2.59 9.41 51.33
C ARG A 11 1.85 8.23 51.95
N LEU A 12 1.53 7.21 51.16
CA LEU A 12 0.96 5.96 51.64
C LEU A 12 1.98 5.20 52.51
N ARG A 13 3.24 5.07 52.06
CA ARG A 13 4.31 4.45 52.84
C ARG A 13 4.52 5.12 54.20
N GLU A 14 4.56 6.45 54.27
CA GLU A 14 4.71 7.20 55.53
C GLU A 14 3.54 6.95 56.50
N LYS A 15 2.29 6.95 56.01
CA LYS A 15 1.11 6.59 56.82
C LYS A 15 1.17 5.17 57.35
N MET A 16 1.77 4.27 56.59
CA MET A 16 1.89 2.86 56.93
C MET A 16 3.00 2.59 57.96
N GLU A 17 4.15 3.25 57.85
CA GLU A 17 5.20 3.21 58.88
C GLU A 17 4.67 3.74 60.23
N TRP A 18 3.84 4.78 60.19
CA TRP A 18 3.17 5.30 61.38
C TRP A 18 2.21 4.27 62.01
N LEU A 19 1.40 3.56 61.22
CA LEU A 19 0.50 2.51 61.71
C LEU A 19 1.26 1.33 62.33
N ILE A 20 2.37 0.91 61.73
CA ILE A 20 3.22 -0.16 62.27
C ILE A 20 3.81 0.25 63.63
N ALA A 21 4.27 1.50 63.75
CA ALA A 21 4.79 2.03 65.02
C ALA A 21 3.70 2.09 66.11
N ALA A 22 2.49 2.55 65.76
CA ALA A 22 1.35 2.63 66.68
C ALA A 22 0.87 1.25 67.17
N VAL A 23 0.87 0.26 66.29
CA VAL A 23 0.51 -1.12 66.62
C VAL A 23 1.56 -1.80 67.49
N SER A 24 2.84 -1.48 67.29
CA SER A 24 3.95 -2.01 68.11
C SER A 24 3.93 -1.51 69.56
N THR A 25 3.24 -0.39 69.83
CA THR A 25 3.09 0.18 71.18
C THR A 25 1.91 -0.39 71.99
N ASP A 26 0.95 -1.06 71.35
CA ASP A 26 -0.27 -1.56 72.01
C ASP A 26 -0.13 -3.04 72.43
N LYS A 27 0.22 -3.28 73.71
CA LYS A 27 0.58 -4.60 74.27
C LYS A 27 -0.62 -5.40 74.81
N SER A 28 -1.84 -5.18 74.33
CA SER A 28 -3.00 -5.95 74.81
C SER A 28 -3.09 -7.34 74.16
N ARG A 29 -3.03 -8.38 75.00
CA ARG A 29 -2.71 -9.78 74.64
C ARG A 29 -3.76 -10.54 73.79
N ASN A 30 -4.91 -9.93 73.46
CA ASN A 30 -6.00 -10.57 72.71
C ASN A 30 -6.26 -9.98 71.31
N GLN A 31 -5.54 -8.95 70.87
CA GLN A 31 -5.63 -8.40 69.49
C GLN A 31 -4.52 -8.87 68.54
N ALA A 32 -3.54 -9.63 69.04
CA ALA A 32 -2.35 -10.04 68.29
C ALA A 32 -2.66 -10.83 66.99
N SER A 33 -3.72 -11.64 66.96
CA SER A 33 -4.12 -12.39 65.76
C SER A 33 -4.72 -11.50 64.66
N SER A 34 -5.51 -10.49 65.03
CA SER A 34 -6.08 -9.52 64.08
C SER A 34 -5.02 -8.61 63.48
N ILE A 35 -4.01 -8.25 64.28
CA ILE A 35 -2.86 -7.46 63.85
C ILE A 35 -2.00 -8.25 62.86
N GLN A 36 -1.74 -9.53 63.11
CA GLN A 36 -0.93 -10.37 62.23
C GLN A 36 -1.58 -10.53 60.84
N VAL A 37 -2.89 -10.78 60.78
CA VAL A 37 -3.62 -10.88 59.49
C VAL A 37 -3.54 -9.55 58.71
N LYS A 38 -3.63 -8.41 59.39
CA LYS A 38 -3.46 -7.10 58.75
C LYS A 38 -2.04 -6.91 58.21
N LEU A 39 -1.02 -7.34 58.95
CA LEU A 39 0.38 -7.29 58.51
C LEU A 39 0.65 -8.25 57.33
N ASP A 40 0.02 -9.42 57.29
CA ASP A 40 0.19 -10.38 56.20
C ASP A 40 -0.51 -9.90 54.91
N VAL A 41 -1.75 -9.40 55.01
CA VAL A 41 -2.45 -8.75 53.87
C VAL A 41 -1.63 -7.59 53.33
N PHE A 42 -1.03 -6.82 54.24
CA PHE A 42 -0.17 -5.70 53.90
C PHE A 42 1.12 -6.14 53.19
N GLY A 43 1.79 -7.18 53.70
CA GLY A 43 2.95 -7.78 53.04
C GLY A 43 2.61 -8.26 51.62
N GLY A 44 1.40 -8.83 51.45
CA GLY A 44 0.87 -9.20 50.14
C GLY A 44 0.69 -7.99 49.20
N ILE A 45 0.12 -6.89 49.69
CA ILE A 45 -0.04 -5.65 48.91
C ILE A 45 1.32 -5.06 48.50
N CYS A 46 2.29 -5.00 49.43
CA CYS A 46 3.63 -4.52 49.11
C CYS A 46 4.33 -5.39 48.07
N SER A 47 4.25 -6.72 48.22
CA SER A 47 4.81 -7.66 47.23
C SER A 47 4.16 -7.51 45.86
N PHE A 48 2.85 -7.24 45.81
CA PHE A 48 2.13 -6.99 44.56
C PHE A 48 2.64 -5.70 43.89
N PHE A 49 2.74 -4.59 44.62
CA PHE A 49 3.28 -3.34 44.07
C PHE A 49 4.74 -3.45 43.64
N GLU A 50 5.58 -4.17 44.38
CA GLU A 50 6.96 -4.43 43.98
C GLU A 50 7.05 -5.24 42.68
N THR A 51 6.12 -6.17 42.48
CA THR A 51 6.01 -6.95 41.24
C THR A 51 5.54 -6.06 40.09
N LEU A 52 4.50 -5.25 40.32
CA LEU A 52 3.99 -4.29 39.32
C LEU A 52 5.07 -3.29 38.86
N VAL A 53 5.80 -2.70 39.81
CA VAL A 53 6.90 -1.76 39.51
C VAL A 53 8.02 -2.45 38.75
N ARG A 54 8.33 -3.71 39.08
CA ARG A 54 9.34 -4.50 38.37
C ARG A 54 8.90 -4.80 36.94
N ASP A 55 7.65 -5.21 36.75
CA ASP A 55 7.10 -5.52 35.44
C ASP A 55 7.03 -4.27 34.56
N GLU A 56 6.59 -3.13 35.10
CA GLU A 56 6.53 -1.86 34.38
C GLU A 56 7.92 -1.33 34.04
N ARG A 57 8.89 -1.48 34.95
CA ARG A 57 10.31 -1.19 34.65
C ARG A 57 10.82 -2.05 33.50
N THR A 58 10.54 -3.35 33.53
CA THR A 58 10.96 -4.28 32.48
C THR A 58 10.31 -3.91 31.14
N GLN A 59 9.03 -3.54 31.15
CA GLN A 59 8.34 -3.04 29.96
C GLN A 59 8.99 -1.76 29.42
N LEU A 60 9.30 -0.79 30.28
CA LEU A 60 9.97 0.45 29.88
C LEU A 60 11.38 0.20 29.32
N GLU A 61 12.13 -0.73 29.92
CA GLU A 61 13.45 -1.15 29.41
C GLU A 61 13.32 -1.82 28.03
N THR A 62 12.34 -2.70 27.83
CA THR A 62 12.08 -3.30 26.50
C THR A 62 11.64 -2.27 25.46
N PHE A 63 10.81 -1.29 25.85
CA PHE A 63 10.37 -0.23 24.96
C PHE A 63 11.52 0.72 24.60
N GLY A 64 12.41 1.01 25.56
CA GLY A 64 13.64 1.76 25.34
C GLY A 64 14.57 1.06 24.35
N ALA A 65 14.78 -0.25 24.51
CA ALA A 65 15.59 -1.03 23.60
C ALA A 65 14.99 -1.08 22.18
N ASP A 66 13.66 -1.20 22.03
CA ASP A 66 13.00 -1.17 20.73
C ASP A 66 13.10 0.21 20.05
N LEU A 67 12.98 1.30 20.83
CA LEU A 67 13.19 2.65 20.34
C LEU A 67 14.63 2.88 19.86
N GLU A 68 15.62 2.43 20.64
CA GLU A 68 17.03 2.54 20.27
C GLU A 68 17.35 1.73 18.99
N ALA A 69 16.81 0.50 18.89
CA ALA A 69 16.93 -0.31 17.68
C ALA A 69 16.29 0.36 16.46
N ARG A 70 15.12 0.98 16.63
CA ARG A 70 14.46 1.76 15.57
C ARG A 70 15.26 2.99 15.18
N GLU A 71 15.85 3.71 16.14
CA GLU A 71 16.68 4.88 15.86
C GLU A 71 17.93 4.51 15.07
N VAL A 72 18.60 3.42 15.44
CA VAL A 72 19.75 2.87 14.68
C VAL A 72 19.32 2.47 13.26
N ALA A 73 18.16 1.83 13.11
CA ALA A 73 17.63 1.47 11.80
C ALA A 73 17.32 2.69 10.93
N VAL A 74 16.81 3.78 11.51
CA VAL A 74 16.57 5.05 10.82
C VAL A 74 17.89 5.69 10.39
N ARG A 75 18.88 5.80 11.28
CA ARG A 75 20.22 6.34 10.91
C ARG A 75 20.88 5.56 9.77
N ASN A 76 20.78 4.22 9.79
CA ASN A 76 21.31 3.39 8.71
C ASN A 76 20.60 3.64 7.37
N ARG A 77 19.28 3.86 7.39
CA ARG A 77 18.51 4.24 6.19
C ARG A 77 18.90 5.62 5.69
N GLU A 78 19.04 6.60 6.57
CA GLU A 78 19.49 7.96 6.22
C GLU A 78 20.87 7.93 5.56
N MET A 79 21.82 7.18 6.12
CA MET A 79 23.14 6.98 5.52
C MET A 79 23.07 6.33 4.13
N THR A 80 22.17 5.36 3.95
CA THR A 80 21.94 4.73 2.64
C THR A 80 21.36 5.70 1.61
N VAL A 81 20.42 6.56 2.04
CA VAL A 81 19.84 7.60 1.19
C VAL A 81 20.89 8.63 0.81
N GLU A 82 21.74 9.07 1.75
CA GLU A 82 22.79 10.04 1.47
C GLU A 82 23.85 9.47 0.50
N ASN A 83 24.25 8.21 0.68
CA ASN A 83 25.14 7.52 -0.27
C ASN A 83 24.51 7.42 -1.67
N SER A 84 23.21 7.14 -1.75
CA SER A 84 22.47 7.09 -3.02
C SER A 84 22.40 8.48 -3.68
N ARG A 85 22.23 9.54 -2.89
CA ARG A 85 22.22 10.93 -3.34
C ARG A 85 23.58 11.34 -3.91
N ALA A 86 24.68 10.98 -3.25
CA ALA A 86 26.03 11.22 -3.74
C ALA A 86 26.27 10.54 -5.10
N LEU A 87 25.89 9.26 -5.23
CA LEU A 87 25.97 8.52 -6.50
C LEU A 87 25.15 9.16 -7.63
N LEU A 88 23.96 9.70 -7.32
CA LEU A 88 23.15 10.42 -8.30
C LEU A 88 23.79 11.74 -8.73
N MET A 89 24.44 12.46 -7.82
CA MET A 89 25.22 13.65 -8.17
C MET A 89 26.40 13.31 -9.09
N ASP A 90 27.18 12.28 -8.78
CA ASP A 90 28.28 11.83 -9.63
C ASP A 90 27.81 11.44 -11.03
N ARG A 91 26.67 10.74 -11.11
CA ARG A 91 26.05 10.38 -12.38
C ARG A 91 25.59 11.62 -13.16
N GLN A 92 25.04 12.63 -12.49
CA GLN A 92 24.63 13.88 -13.13
C GLN A 92 25.84 14.65 -13.66
N ILE A 93 26.95 14.69 -12.92
CA ILE A 93 28.21 15.27 -13.38
C ILE A 93 28.71 14.56 -14.64
N ALA A 94 28.69 13.22 -14.64
CA ALA A 94 29.09 12.42 -15.80
C ALA A 94 28.18 12.67 -17.03
N ILE A 95 26.87 12.81 -16.84
CA ILE A 95 25.92 13.15 -17.91
C ILE A 95 26.23 14.53 -18.50
N ASN A 96 26.50 15.52 -17.63
CA ASN A 96 26.84 16.86 -18.09
C ASN A 96 28.17 16.86 -18.88
N ALA A 97 29.20 16.17 -18.39
CA ALA A 97 30.46 16.02 -19.11
C ALA A 97 30.29 15.33 -20.48
N ALA A 98 29.45 14.29 -20.55
CA ALA A 98 29.13 13.62 -21.82
C ALA A 98 28.38 14.55 -22.79
N ARG A 99 27.46 15.38 -22.28
CA ARG A 99 26.76 16.40 -23.07
C ARG A 99 27.72 17.45 -23.62
N ASP A 100 28.64 17.95 -22.81
CA ASP A 100 29.64 18.93 -23.24
C ASP A 100 30.57 18.32 -24.31
N THR A 101 30.98 17.07 -24.13
CA THR A 101 31.76 16.33 -25.13
C THR A 101 30.98 16.17 -26.44
N HIS A 102 29.68 15.88 -26.39
CA HIS A 102 28.84 15.78 -27.58
C HIS A 102 28.69 17.13 -28.30
N VAL A 103 28.61 18.24 -27.56
CA VAL A 103 28.61 19.59 -28.14
C VAL A 103 29.94 19.85 -28.86
N ILE A 104 31.08 19.55 -28.22
CA ILE A 104 32.41 19.72 -28.83
C ILE A 104 32.55 18.89 -30.11
N ILE A 105 32.12 17.62 -30.09
CA ILE A 105 32.13 16.76 -31.27
C ILE A 105 31.21 17.32 -32.35
N GLY A 106 30.02 17.80 -32.00
CA GLY A 106 29.09 18.42 -32.93
C GLY A 106 29.70 19.63 -33.65
N THR A 107 30.34 20.53 -32.90
CA THR A 107 31.03 21.70 -33.46
C THR A 107 32.18 21.28 -34.38
N ALA A 108 33.02 20.33 -33.97
CA ALA A 108 34.12 19.85 -34.78
C ALA A 108 33.65 19.16 -36.08
N LEU A 109 32.51 18.46 -36.05
CA LEU A 109 31.91 17.88 -37.26
C LEU A 109 31.36 18.96 -38.20
N MET A 110 30.77 20.03 -37.66
CA MET A 110 30.32 21.17 -38.47
C MET A 110 31.48 21.91 -39.14
N GLU A 111 32.58 22.17 -38.39
CA GLU A 111 33.79 22.77 -38.95
C GLU A 111 34.36 21.91 -40.08
N ARG A 112 34.48 20.59 -39.86
CA ARG A 112 34.98 19.66 -40.88
C ARG A 112 34.07 19.54 -42.09
N ALA A 113 32.75 19.65 -41.90
CA ALA A 113 31.81 19.70 -43.02
C ALA A 113 32.00 20.99 -43.85
N SER A 114 32.21 22.13 -43.19
CA SER A 114 32.51 23.40 -43.86
C SER A 114 33.86 23.36 -44.61
N GLU A 115 34.89 22.73 -44.04
CA GLU A 115 36.18 22.50 -44.71
C GLU A 115 36.04 21.61 -45.94
N LEU A 116 35.22 20.54 -45.86
CA LEU A 116 34.95 19.66 -46.99
C LEU A 116 34.21 20.39 -48.11
N GLU A 117 33.21 21.20 -47.78
CA GLU A 117 32.47 22.01 -48.75
C GLU A 117 33.40 23.03 -49.43
N ALA A 118 34.30 23.68 -48.67
CA ALA A 118 35.30 24.58 -49.22
C ALA A 118 36.28 23.82 -50.15
N SER A 119 36.71 22.62 -49.78
CA SER A 119 37.58 21.77 -50.60
C SER A 119 36.88 21.32 -51.89
N GLU A 120 35.60 20.98 -51.83
CA GLU A 120 34.79 20.60 -52.99
C GLU A 120 34.66 21.79 -53.96
N GLN A 121 34.44 23.00 -53.45
CA GLN A 121 34.42 24.21 -54.27
C GLN A 121 35.77 24.53 -54.93
N VAL A 122 36.90 24.17 -54.31
CA VAL A 122 38.23 24.29 -54.95
C VAL A 122 38.37 23.28 -56.07
N LEU A 123 38.04 22.01 -55.80
CA LEU A 123 38.12 20.94 -56.80
C LEU A 123 37.24 21.22 -58.02
N ASN A 124 36.03 21.76 -57.82
CA ASN A 124 35.16 22.15 -58.93
C ASN A 124 35.77 23.27 -59.78
N ARG A 125 36.41 24.27 -59.17
CA ARG A 125 37.12 25.34 -59.91
C ARG A 125 38.31 24.80 -60.68
N ASP A 126 39.03 23.84 -60.11
CA ASP A 126 40.16 23.18 -60.78
C ASP A 126 39.67 22.33 -61.96
N LEU A 127 38.56 21.61 -61.80
CA LEU A 127 37.91 20.85 -62.88
C LEU A 127 37.51 21.78 -64.04
N GLU A 128 36.80 22.88 -63.76
CA GLU A 128 36.47 23.90 -64.77
C GLU A 128 37.71 24.52 -65.43
N GLY A 129 38.82 24.60 -64.69
CA GLY A 129 40.11 25.04 -65.20
C GLY A 129 40.74 24.03 -66.16
N LEU A 130 40.66 22.75 -65.84
CA LEU A 130 41.14 21.65 -66.68
C LEU A 130 40.30 21.51 -67.96
N GLU A 131 38.98 21.59 -67.87
CA GLU A 131 38.07 21.56 -69.04
C GLU A 131 38.39 22.70 -70.02
N ARG A 132 38.68 23.90 -69.52
CA ARG A 132 39.13 25.03 -70.36
C ARG A 132 40.45 24.74 -71.05
N ARG A 133 41.44 24.19 -70.32
CA ARG A 133 42.74 23.83 -70.91
C ARG A 133 42.62 22.71 -71.93
N GLU A 134 41.75 21.74 -71.69
CA GLU A 134 41.45 20.67 -72.65
C GLU A 134 40.87 21.26 -73.95
N ALA A 135 39.89 22.16 -73.86
CA ALA A 135 39.33 22.86 -75.01
C ALA A 135 40.39 23.70 -75.77
N GLU A 136 41.31 24.37 -75.05
CA GLU A 136 42.44 25.10 -75.65
C GLU A 136 43.38 24.15 -76.40
N VAL A 137 43.69 22.98 -75.83
CA VAL A 137 44.52 21.96 -76.47
C VAL A 137 43.84 21.39 -77.71
N GLU A 138 42.54 21.10 -77.66
CA GLU A 138 41.77 20.64 -78.82
C GLU A 138 41.76 21.70 -79.95
N ALA A 139 41.60 22.97 -79.60
CA ALA A 139 41.69 24.07 -80.56
C ALA A 139 43.09 24.17 -81.19
N ALA A 140 44.15 24.06 -80.38
CA ALA A 140 45.53 24.04 -80.85
C ALA A 140 45.83 22.83 -81.75
N GLN A 141 45.31 21.64 -81.42
CA GLN A 141 45.42 20.45 -82.26
C GLN A 141 44.73 20.64 -83.62
N SER A 142 43.55 21.28 -83.65
CA SER A 142 42.85 21.60 -84.90
C SER A 142 43.66 22.55 -85.79
N ILE A 143 44.31 23.55 -85.20
CA ILE A 143 45.22 24.48 -85.91
C ILE A 143 46.42 23.71 -86.49
N LEU A 144 47.10 22.90 -85.67
CA LEU A 144 48.24 22.10 -86.12
C LEU A 144 47.87 21.10 -87.23
N GLN A 145 46.68 20.50 -87.18
CA GLN A 145 46.18 19.65 -88.27
C GLN A 145 45.93 20.43 -89.56
N LYS A 146 45.52 21.70 -89.47
CA LYS A 146 45.40 22.58 -90.64
C LYS A 146 46.78 22.90 -91.22
N GLU A 147 47.72 23.35 -90.39
CA GLU A 147 49.09 23.66 -90.82
C GLU A 147 49.79 22.44 -91.43
N ARG A 148 49.57 21.25 -90.88
CA ARG A 148 50.10 20.00 -91.45
C ARG A 148 49.56 19.74 -92.86
N ARG A 149 48.28 19.99 -93.10
CA ARG A 149 47.67 19.88 -94.44
C ARG A 149 48.25 20.91 -95.40
N ASP A 150 48.46 22.14 -94.94
CA ASP A 150 49.04 23.22 -95.75
C ASP A 150 50.51 22.88 -96.12
N LEU A 151 51.29 22.34 -95.18
CA LEU A 151 52.65 21.86 -95.43
C LEU A 151 52.70 20.65 -96.38
N ASP A 152 51.74 19.73 -96.32
CA ASP A 152 51.66 18.61 -97.27
C ASP A 152 51.33 19.09 -98.71
N VAL A 153 50.54 20.16 -98.85
CA VAL A 153 50.30 20.85 -100.13
C VAL A 153 51.58 21.52 -100.62
N GLU A 154 52.30 22.25 -99.76
CA GLU A 154 53.55 22.94 -100.11
C GLU A 154 54.65 21.94 -100.50
N LYS A 155 54.77 20.82 -99.77
CA LYS A 155 55.68 19.72 -100.10
C LYS A 155 55.36 19.10 -101.46
N SER A 156 54.08 18.98 -101.81
CA SER A 156 53.66 18.53 -103.14
C SER A 156 54.02 19.53 -104.25
N CYS A 157 53.93 20.84 -103.98
CA CYS A 157 54.37 21.90 -104.89
C CYS A 157 55.90 21.90 -105.09
N ILE A 158 56.68 21.73 -104.02
CA ILE A 158 58.14 21.64 -104.08
C ILE A 158 58.59 20.38 -104.83
N GLN A 159 57.89 19.25 -104.62
CA GLN A 159 58.16 18.01 -105.36
C GLN A 159 57.88 18.16 -106.87
N ASN A 160 56.84 18.92 -107.25
CA ASN A 160 56.58 19.26 -108.67
C ASN A 160 57.62 20.25 -109.24
N ALA A 161 58.12 21.20 -108.44
CA ALA A 161 59.20 22.10 -108.86
C ALA A 161 60.54 21.37 -109.04
N LYS A 162 60.79 20.31 -108.25
CA LYS A 162 61.96 19.44 -108.39
C LYS A 162 61.97 18.65 -109.71
N VAL A 163 60.79 18.18 -110.15
CA VAL A 163 60.64 17.48 -111.44
C VAL A 163 60.89 18.43 -112.63
N ASN A 164 60.48 19.70 -112.52
CA ASN A 164 60.74 20.71 -113.57
C ASN A 164 62.22 21.17 -113.63
N LEU A 165 62.94 21.20 -112.51
CA LEU A 165 64.38 21.54 -112.48
C LEU A 165 65.29 20.38 -112.93
N GLU A 166 64.83 19.13 -112.84
CA GLU A 166 65.55 17.95 -113.35
C GLU A 166 65.42 17.76 -114.88
N ASP A 167 64.43 18.41 -115.52
CA ASP A 167 64.23 18.41 -116.98
C ASP A 167 64.98 19.57 -117.69
N ASP A 168 65.15 20.72 -117.04
CA ASP A 168 65.87 21.89 -117.63
C ASP A 168 67.41 21.76 -117.60
N MET A 169 67.97 20.82 -116.84
CA MET A 169 69.43 20.59 -116.72
C MET A 169 70.01 19.59 -117.73
N LYS A 170 69.21 19.01 -118.64
CA LYS A 170 69.66 18.02 -119.66
C LYS A 170 69.87 18.59 -121.08
N SER A 171 69.75 19.90 -121.26
CA SER A 171 69.74 20.55 -122.59
C SER A 171 70.75 21.71 -122.69
N LEU A 172 72.07 21.44 -122.73
CA LEU A 172 73.09 22.29 -123.41
C LEU A 172 74.53 21.82 -123.14
N THR A 173 75.12 21.00 -124.02
CA THR A 173 76.58 21.00 -124.25
C THR A 173 76.99 20.38 -125.60
N LEU A 174 77.90 21.09 -126.29
CA LEU A 174 78.84 20.66 -127.34
C LEU A 174 78.35 20.45 -128.78
N THR A 175 78.88 21.27 -129.70
CA THR A 175 79.88 20.82 -130.69
C THR A 175 80.48 21.99 -131.50
N THR A 176 81.81 22.02 -131.58
CA THR A 176 82.64 22.85 -132.49
C THR A 176 83.71 21.92 -133.08
N ASP A 177 83.93 21.95 -134.41
CA ASP A 177 85.27 22.07 -135.03
C ASP A 177 85.27 22.01 -136.58
N CYS A 178 86.01 22.95 -137.20
CA CYS A 178 86.72 22.90 -138.49
C CYS A 178 87.27 24.33 -138.75
N THR A 179 88.52 24.66 -139.10
CA THR A 179 89.77 23.91 -139.35
C THR A 179 90.94 24.91 -139.33
N LEU A 180 92.11 24.35 -139.02
CA LEU A 180 93.46 24.90 -138.92
C LEU A 180 93.97 25.72 -140.13
N SER A 181 93.78 27.04 -140.09
CA SER A 181 94.64 28.05 -140.72
C SER A 181 94.25 29.41 -140.17
N GLU A 182 94.66 29.81 -138.97
CA GLU A 182 95.85 30.66 -138.84
C GLU A 182 96.31 30.63 -137.36
N LEU A 183 96.83 29.47 -136.95
CA LEU A 183 97.45 29.14 -135.66
C LEU A 183 98.68 30.03 -135.28
N ARG A 184 98.88 31.13 -136.01
CA ARG A 184 99.91 32.16 -135.78
C ARG A 184 99.35 33.40 -135.10
N LYS A 185 98.02 33.62 -135.11
CA LYS A 185 97.32 34.72 -134.41
C LYS A 185 96.73 34.30 -133.05
N ALA A 186 96.81 33.01 -132.70
CA ALA A 186 96.21 32.42 -131.49
C ALA A 186 97.10 32.59 -130.23
N TRP A 187 98.42 32.48 -130.36
CA TRP A 187 99.33 32.54 -129.20
C TRP A 187 99.30 33.88 -128.44
N LYS A 188 98.97 34.98 -129.14
CA LYS A 188 98.82 36.32 -128.53
C LYS A 188 97.47 36.54 -127.83
N ARG A 189 96.45 35.73 -128.16
CA ARG A 189 95.14 35.70 -127.47
C ARG A 189 95.13 34.70 -126.31
N ASP A 190 95.94 33.65 -126.38
CA ASP A 190 96.04 32.62 -125.33
C ASP A 190 96.60 33.18 -124.02
N VAL A 191 97.64 34.02 -124.07
CA VAL A 191 98.18 34.65 -122.85
C VAL A 191 97.18 35.61 -122.19
N GLN A 192 96.35 36.32 -122.98
CA GLN A 192 95.28 37.19 -122.48
C GLN A 192 94.09 36.38 -121.94
N GLY A 193 93.69 35.31 -122.63
CA GLY A 193 92.62 34.41 -122.21
C GLY A 193 92.98 33.58 -120.97
N HIS A 194 94.26 33.24 -120.77
CA HIS A 194 94.73 32.63 -119.53
C HIS A 194 94.70 33.62 -118.35
N TYR A 195 94.93 34.92 -118.59
CA TYR A 195 94.80 35.97 -117.57
C TYR A 195 93.34 36.22 -117.18
N GLU A 196 92.44 36.32 -118.16
CA GLU A 196 90.99 36.47 -117.93
C GLU A 196 90.38 35.21 -117.29
N LYS A 197 90.87 34.03 -117.62
CA LYS A 197 90.47 32.76 -116.99
C LYS A 197 91.01 32.63 -115.56
N ALA A 198 92.24 33.10 -115.31
CA ALA A 198 92.77 33.18 -113.95
C ALA A 198 91.97 34.19 -113.09
N GLU A 199 91.54 35.31 -113.67
CA GLU A 199 90.71 36.31 -112.98
C GLU A 199 89.26 35.84 -112.77
N SER A 200 88.69 35.06 -113.70
CA SER A 200 87.41 34.37 -113.52
C SER A 200 87.49 33.32 -112.40
N LEU A 201 88.55 32.52 -112.38
CA LEU A 201 88.78 31.54 -111.32
C LEU A 201 89.05 32.22 -109.97
N SER A 202 89.73 33.37 -109.95
CA SER A 202 89.92 34.17 -108.74
C SER A 202 88.58 34.70 -108.20
N ARG A 203 87.69 35.20 -109.07
CA ARG A 203 86.34 35.64 -108.67
C ARG A 203 85.46 34.47 -108.21
N GLU A 204 85.58 33.31 -108.85
CA GLU A 204 84.89 32.09 -108.41
C GLU A 204 85.43 31.59 -107.07
N LEU A 205 86.74 31.68 -106.83
CA LEU A 205 87.36 31.34 -105.55
C LEU A 205 86.94 32.32 -104.46
N GLU A 206 86.84 33.62 -104.77
CA GLU A 206 86.39 34.65 -103.84
C GLU A 206 84.89 34.52 -103.53
N SER A 207 84.07 34.19 -104.53
CA SER A 207 82.66 33.81 -104.35
C SER A 207 82.50 32.51 -103.55
N ALA A 208 83.35 31.51 -103.79
CA ALA A 208 83.37 30.27 -103.03
C ALA A 208 83.80 30.52 -101.58
N ASN A 209 84.81 31.36 -101.35
CA ASN A 209 85.23 31.76 -100.02
C ASN A 209 84.15 32.57 -99.28
N GLY A 210 83.41 33.43 -99.98
CA GLY A 210 82.23 34.10 -99.43
C GLY A 210 81.13 33.12 -99.02
N ARG A 211 80.86 32.10 -99.85
CA ARG A 211 79.92 31.01 -99.53
C ARG A 211 80.39 30.16 -98.35
N ILE A 212 81.68 29.83 -98.29
CA ILE A 212 82.28 29.10 -97.16
C ILE A 212 82.16 29.94 -95.88
N GLY A 213 82.42 31.25 -95.95
CA GLY A 213 82.22 32.17 -94.83
C GLY A 213 80.79 32.20 -94.33
N GLY A 214 79.81 32.29 -95.24
CA GLY A 214 78.38 32.22 -94.92
C GLY A 214 77.99 30.90 -94.25
N LEU A 215 78.42 29.77 -94.82
CA LEU A 215 78.17 28.45 -94.25
C LEU A 215 78.83 28.25 -92.88
N LEU A 216 80.01 28.83 -92.64
CA LEU A 216 80.66 28.78 -91.32
C LEU A 216 79.90 29.63 -90.29
N SER A 217 79.39 30.80 -90.67
CA SER A 217 78.52 31.59 -89.80
C SER A 217 77.21 30.89 -89.49
N GLU A 218 76.58 30.25 -90.48
CA GLU A 218 75.38 29.43 -90.29
C GLU A 218 75.66 28.22 -89.39
N LEU A 219 76.83 27.58 -89.53
CA LEU A 219 77.23 26.46 -88.69
C LEU A 219 77.44 26.89 -87.23
N GLU A 220 78.08 28.03 -86.97
CA GLU A 220 78.23 28.55 -85.61
C GLU A 220 76.89 29.01 -85.02
N ALA A 221 76.00 29.60 -85.83
CA ALA A 221 74.63 29.91 -85.39
C ALA A 221 73.86 28.63 -85.01
N ALA A 222 73.88 27.61 -85.87
CA ALA A 222 73.24 26.32 -85.62
C ALA A 222 73.80 25.62 -84.37
N LYS A 223 75.12 25.72 -84.14
CA LYS A 223 75.75 25.22 -82.91
C LYS A 223 75.28 25.97 -81.67
N GLY A 224 75.12 27.29 -81.76
CA GLY A 224 74.49 28.09 -80.71
C GLY A 224 73.05 27.64 -80.41
N ASP A 225 72.26 27.37 -81.45
CA ASP A 225 70.88 26.87 -81.31
C ASP A 225 70.83 25.49 -80.67
N VAL A 226 71.74 24.57 -81.00
CA VAL A 226 71.85 23.24 -80.37
C VAL A 226 72.19 23.37 -78.88
N ILE A 227 73.12 24.26 -78.50
CA ILE A 227 73.44 24.50 -77.08
C ILE A 227 72.22 25.05 -76.34
N ALA A 228 71.49 26.00 -76.94
CA ALA A 228 70.27 26.54 -76.35
C ALA A 228 69.17 25.48 -76.23
N ALA A 229 69.02 24.60 -77.22
CA ALA A 229 68.09 23.49 -77.20
C ALA A 229 68.42 22.48 -76.09
N ASN A 230 69.70 22.10 -75.95
CA ASN A 230 70.14 21.21 -74.87
C ASN A 230 69.86 21.81 -73.48
N LYS A 231 70.08 23.12 -73.31
CA LYS A 231 69.75 23.78 -72.05
C LYS A 231 68.25 23.72 -71.73
N ARG A 232 67.39 23.94 -72.73
CA ARG A 232 65.93 23.80 -72.57
C ARG A 232 65.52 22.35 -72.28
N GLU A 233 66.20 21.37 -72.89
CA GLU A 233 65.97 19.95 -72.61
C GLU A 233 66.30 19.60 -71.16
N ASP A 234 67.43 20.08 -70.63
CA ASP A 234 67.83 19.84 -69.24
C ASP A 234 66.89 20.55 -68.25
N GLU A 235 66.45 21.76 -68.55
CA GLU A 235 65.42 22.47 -67.78
C GLU A 235 64.09 21.70 -67.77
N ALA A 236 63.65 21.19 -68.94
CA ALA A 236 62.44 20.38 -69.04
C ALA A 236 62.55 19.06 -68.26
N LYS A 237 63.71 18.38 -68.30
CA LYS A 237 63.98 17.18 -67.51
C LYS A 237 63.90 17.46 -66.01
N SER A 238 64.48 18.57 -65.56
CA SER A 238 64.43 18.99 -64.15
C SER A 238 63.00 19.24 -63.68
N ILE A 239 62.19 19.93 -64.49
CA ILE A 239 60.76 20.19 -64.19
C ILE A 239 59.96 18.88 -64.14
N LEU A 240 60.18 17.97 -65.09
CA LEU A 240 59.50 16.67 -65.12
C LEU A 240 59.85 15.82 -63.89
N GLU A 241 61.10 15.80 -63.45
CA GLU A 241 61.50 15.05 -62.26
C GLU A 241 60.91 15.67 -60.98
N ALA A 242 60.87 17.00 -60.88
CA ALA A 242 60.20 17.69 -59.78
C ALA A 242 58.70 17.35 -59.71
N SER A 243 58.01 17.41 -60.86
CA SER A 243 56.58 17.06 -60.96
C SER A 243 56.33 15.58 -60.64
N ARG A 244 57.24 14.69 -61.06
CA ARG A 244 57.17 13.25 -60.72
C ARG A 244 57.31 13.03 -59.22
N GLN A 245 58.25 13.73 -58.57
CA GLN A 245 58.47 13.58 -57.14
C GLN A 245 57.31 14.16 -56.32
N GLU A 246 56.72 15.26 -56.77
CA GLU A 246 55.50 15.83 -56.20
C GLU A 246 54.31 14.87 -56.36
N SER A 247 54.11 14.31 -57.55
CA SER A 247 53.05 13.32 -57.80
C SER A 247 53.22 12.08 -56.90
N LYS A 248 54.47 11.66 -56.68
CA LYS A 248 54.79 10.56 -55.77
C LYS A 248 54.45 10.88 -54.31
N SER A 249 54.80 12.08 -53.82
CA SER A 249 54.48 12.48 -52.45
C SER A 249 52.98 12.64 -52.24
N GLN A 250 52.26 13.16 -53.23
CA GLN A 250 50.80 13.25 -53.22
C GLN A 250 50.15 11.85 -53.18
N LEU A 251 50.67 10.90 -53.96
CA LEU A 251 50.18 9.51 -53.93
C LEU A 251 50.41 8.85 -52.57
N GLU A 252 51.58 9.03 -51.97
CA GLU A 252 51.88 8.53 -50.62
C GLU A 252 50.95 9.16 -49.58
N HIS A 253 50.67 10.46 -49.69
CA HIS A 253 49.72 11.14 -48.81
C HIS A 253 48.29 10.62 -48.97
N ALA A 254 47.83 10.41 -50.22
CA ALA A 254 46.53 9.83 -50.51
C ALA A 254 46.40 8.39 -49.97
N GLN A 255 47.45 7.58 -50.09
CA GLN A 255 47.48 6.23 -49.53
C GLN A 255 47.40 6.24 -47.99
N GLU A 256 48.11 7.14 -47.32
CA GLU A 256 48.04 7.24 -45.87
C GLU A 256 46.67 7.77 -45.40
N ALA A 257 46.08 8.72 -46.14
CA ALA A 257 44.72 9.19 -45.90
C ALA A 257 43.69 8.06 -46.04
N MET A 258 43.82 7.19 -47.05
CA MET A 258 42.97 6.00 -47.21
C MET A 258 43.13 5.03 -46.04
N ARG A 259 44.36 4.75 -45.60
CA ARG A 259 44.60 3.90 -44.41
C ARG A 259 43.99 4.51 -43.15
N ALA A 260 44.12 5.82 -42.97
CA ALA A 260 43.51 6.52 -41.84
C ALA A 260 41.98 6.46 -41.89
N ALA A 261 41.37 6.62 -43.07
CA ALA A 261 39.94 6.49 -43.28
C ALA A 261 39.46 5.05 -42.97
N GLN A 262 40.21 4.04 -43.40
CA GLN A 262 39.89 2.64 -43.10
C GLN A 262 39.93 2.36 -41.59
N ARG A 263 40.98 2.81 -40.88
CA ARG A 263 41.05 2.69 -39.41
C ARG A 263 39.89 3.39 -38.71
N ARG A 264 39.46 4.55 -39.22
CA ARG A 264 38.27 5.26 -38.69
C ARG A 264 37.00 4.45 -38.94
N GLY A 265 36.86 3.84 -40.13
CA GLY A 265 35.76 2.93 -40.45
C GLY A 265 35.67 1.74 -39.49
N ASP A 266 36.80 1.07 -39.25
CA ASP A 266 36.86 -0.08 -38.32
C ASP A 266 36.51 0.34 -36.88
N ASN A 267 37.00 1.50 -36.43
CA ASN A 267 36.68 2.05 -35.12
C ASN A 267 35.19 2.37 -34.99
N LEU A 268 34.58 2.99 -36.01
CA LEU A 268 33.15 3.27 -36.04
C LEU A 268 32.34 1.96 -35.97
N ALA A 269 32.69 0.95 -36.77
CA ALA A 269 32.04 -0.36 -36.73
C ALA A 269 32.12 -1.01 -35.34
N ASN A 270 33.27 -0.92 -34.67
CA ASN A 270 33.45 -1.43 -33.31
C ASN A 270 32.59 -0.68 -32.27
N ILE A 271 32.51 0.66 -32.38
CA ILE A 271 31.66 1.49 -31.52
C ILE A 271 30.18 1.13 -31.74
N THR A 272 29.75 1.00 -33.00
CA THR A 272 28.38 0.59 -33.34
C THR A 272 28.03 -0.77 -32.76
N ARG A 273 28.93 -1.75 -32.83
CA ARG A 273 28.74 -3.06 -32.20
C ARG A 273 28.58 -2.96 -30.69
N LYS A 274 29.46 -2.21 -30.01
CA LYS A 274 29.38 -2.00 -28.55
C LYS A 274 28.09 -1.29 -28.15
N LEU A 275 27.62 -0.35 -28.96
CA LEU A 275 26.36 0.34 -28.73
C LEU A 275 25.17 -0.62 -28.81
N GLU A 276 25.13 -1.51 -29.81
CA GLU A 276 24.06 -2.50 -29.94
C GLU A 276 24.10 -3.54 -28.81
N GLU A 277 25.29 -3.99 -28.40
CA GLU A 277 25.47 -4.85 -27.22
C GLU A 277 24.95 -4.19 -25.94
N ALA A 278 25.29 -2.92 -25.71
CA ALA A 278 24.80 -2.14 -24.58
C ALA A 278 23.27 -1.98 -24.62
N LYS A 279 22.71 -1.74 -25.81
CA LYS A 279 21.26 -1.63 -26.02
C LYS A 279 20.55 -2.94 -25.67
N VAL A 280 21.05 -4.09 -26.12
CA VAL A 280 20.48 -5.40 -25.77
C VAL A 280 20.57 -5.65 -24.25
N SER A 281 21.70 -5.30 -23.63
CA SER A 281 21.87 -5.41 -22.18
C SER A 281 20.88 -4.53 -21.41
N ILE A 282 20.62 -3.30 -21.86
CA ILE A 282 19.64 -2.40 -21.22
C ILE A 282 18.23 -2.97 -21.37
N HIS A 283 17.87 -3.49 -22.55
CA HIS A 283 16.53 -4.08 -22.75
C HIS A 283 16.31 -5.31 -21.86
N SER A 284 17.32 -6.16 -21.67
CA SER A 284 17.20 -7.33 -20.79
C SER A 284 17.09 -6.94 -19.30
N GLN A 285 17.84 -5.92 -18.88
CA GLN A 285 17.74 -5.36 -17.53
C GLN A 285 16.36 -4.72 -17.29
N LEU A 286 15.84 -3.99 -18.29
CA LEU A 286 14.52 -3.36 -18.22
C LEU A 286 13.41 -4.42 -18.13
N ALA A 287 13.46 -5.48 -18.94
CA ALA A 287 12.52 -6.59 -18.85
C ALA A 287 12.55 -7.26 -17.46
N THR A 288 13.74 -7.44 -16.89
CA THR A 288 13.91 -7.99 -15.53
C THR A 288 13.32 -7.06 -14.48
N ALA A 289 13.57 -5.75 -14.58
CA ALA A 289 13.02 -4.75 -13.66
C ALA A 289 11.49 -4.67 -13.74
N THR A 290 10.93 -4.71 -14.95
CA THR A 290 9.47 -4.75 -15.16
C THR A 290 8.83 -5.97 -14.54
N LYS A 291 9.47 -7.15 -14.64
CA LYS A 291 8.98 -8.37 -13.97
C LYS A 291 8.99 -8.20 -12.45
N LYS A 292 10.09 -7.71 -11.88
CA LYS A 292 10.20 -7.46 -10.43
C LYS A 292 9.16 -6.46 -9.92
N LEU A 293 8.84 -5.42 -10.71
CA LEU A 293 7.78 -4.47 -10.37
C LEU A 293 6.42 -5.16 -10.28
N LYS A 294 6.06 -5.97 -11.27
CA LYS A 294 4.80 -6.74 -11.24
C LYS A 294 4.73 -7.69 -10.04
N ASP A 295 5.83 -8.38 -9.72
CA ASP A 295 5.90 -9.27 -8.56
C ASP A 295 5.72 -8.49 -7.23
N LEU A 296 6.27 -7.28 -7.14
CA LEU A 296 6.12 -6.42 -5.96
C LEU A 296 4.71 -5.83 -5.85
N GLU A 297 4.10 -5.42 -6.96
CA GLU A 297 2.70 -4.96 -7.01
C GLU A 297 1.75 -6.07 -6.55
N ALA A 298 1.96 -7.31 -7.00
CA ALA A 298 1.18 -8.46 -6.55
C ALA A 298 1.33 -8.71 -5.03
N LYS A 299 2.56 -8.66 -4.50
CA LYS A 299 2.81 -8.79 -3.05
C LYS A 299 2.20 -7.66 -2.24
N HIS A 300 2.19 -6.44 -2.78
CA HIS A 300 1.55 -5.31 -2.13
C HIS A 300 0.04 -5.52 -2.03
N ALA A 301 -0.61 -5.92 -3.13
CA ALA A 301 -2.03 -6.23 -3.14
C ALA A 301 -2.40 -7.35 -2.15
N GLU A 302 -1.57 -8.39 -2.06
CA GLU A 302 -1.73 -9.47 -1.07
C GLU A 302 -1.62 -8.95 0.37
N SER A 303 -0.61 -8.10 0.64
CA SER A 303 -0.45 -7.48 1.96
C SER A 303 -1.59 -6.53 2.33
N GLU A 304 -2.16 -5.80 1.37
CA GLU A 304 -3.33 -4.95 1.59
C GLU A 304 -4.58 -5.77 1.89
N ALA A 305 -4.81 -6.87 1.16
CA ALA A 305 -5.90 -7.80 1.44
C ALA A 305 -5.77 -8.41 2.84
N ALA A 306 -4.56 -8.85 3.22
CA ALA A 306 -4.30 -9.35 4.58
C ALA A 306 -4.57 -8.28 5.65
N ARG A 307 -4.17 -7.03 5.40
CA ARG A 307 -4.46 -5.90 6.31
C ARG A 307 -5.96 -5.64 6.43
N ALA A 308 -6.71 -5.70 5.34
CA ALA A 308 -8.16 -5.53 5.37
C ALA A 308 -8.84 -6.62 6.21
N MET A 309 -8.39 -7.87 6.10
CA MET A 309 -8.88 -8.97 6.94
C MET A 309 -8.59 -8.72 8.42
N LEU A 310 -7.36 -8.36 8.78
CA LEU A 310 -6.99 -8.06 10.18
C LEU A 310 -7.78 -6.88 10.76
N VAL A 311 -8.08 -5.86 9.94
CA VAL A 311 -8.92 -4.73 10.36
C VAL A 311 -10.35 -5.20 10.65
N SER A 312 -10.90 -6.07 9.80
CA SER A 312 -12.25 -6.63 10.02
C SER A 312 -12.31 -7.51 11.27
N GLU A 313 -11.29 -8.35 11.49
CA GLU A 313 -11.17 -9.20 12.66
C GLU A 313 -11.04 -8.37 13.94
N LYS A 314 -10.19 -7.34 13.92
CA LYS A 314 -10.06 -6.39 15.04
C LYS A 314 -11.40 -5.74 15.37
N LYS A 315 -12.19 -5.32 14.36
CA LYS A 315 -13.51 -4.73 14.58
C LYS A 315 -14.47 -5.71 15.26
N SER A 316 -14.52 -6.96 14.78
CA SER A 316 -15.33 -8.02 15.39
C SER A 316 -14.91 -8.30 16.85
N LEU A 317 -13.61 -8.34 17.13
CA LEU A 317 -13.11 -8.52 18.49
C LEU A 317 -13.46 -7.35 19.42
N ILE A 318 -13.45 -6.11 18.91
CA ILE A 318 -13.89 -4.93 19.67
C ILE A 318 -15.38 -5.03 20.01
N GLU A 319 -16.22 -5.40 19.03
CA GLU A 319 -17.66 -5.61 19.24
C GLU A 319 -17.92 -6.72 20.28
N LYS A 320 -17.20 -7.84 20.17
CA LYS A 320 -17.27 -8.93 21.16
C LYS A 320 -16.82 -8.49 22.56
N ALA A 321 -15.77 -7.68 22.66
CA ALA A 321 -15.30 -7.14 23.94
C ALA A 321 -16.33 -6.18 24.56
N ALA A 322 -17.02 -5.37 23.75
CA ALA A 322 -18.10 -4.51 24.20
C ALA A 322 -19.29 -5.31 24.74
N LEU A 323 -19.69 -6.39 24.06
CA LEU A 323 -20.75 -7.30 24.51
C LEU A 323 -20.40 -7.95 25.86
N LEU A 324 -19.20 -8.52 25.98
CA LEU A 324 -18.73 -9.13 27.23
C LEU A 324 -18.65 -8.12 28.38
N THR A 325 -18.31 -6.85 28.08
CA THR A 325 -18.31 -5.78 29.08
C THR A 325 -19.73 -5.46 29.54
N SER A 326 -20.71 -5.43 28.63
CA SER A 326 -22.12 -5.25 28.97
C SER A 326 -22.65 -6.40 29.83
N GLU A 327 -22.35 -7.65 29.45
CA GLU A 327 -22.73 -8.85 30.20
C GLU A 327 -22.16 -8.83 31.62
N ARG A 328 -20.87 -8.47 31.75
CA ARG A 328 -20.23 -8.28 33.05
C ARG A 328 -20.96 -7.25 33.90
N ASN A 329 -21.29 -6.08 33.35
CA ASN A 329 -22.00 -5.04 34.11
C ASN A 329 -23.39 -5.51 34.56
N GLY A 330 -24.08 -6.31 33.73
CA GLY A 330 -25.35 -6.95 34.09
C GLY A 330 -25.19 -7.94 35.23
N LEU A 331 -24.14 -8.77 35.22
CA LEU A 331 -23.82 -9.67 36.32
C LEU A 331 -23.44 -8.92 37.60
N ASP A 332 -22.64 -7.86 37.51
CA ASP A 332 -22.26 -7.02 38.66
C ASP A 332 -23.51 -6.39 39.31
N SER A 333 -24.49 -5.97 38.49
CA SER A 333 -25.78 -5.45 38.98
C SER A 333 -26.59 -6.54 39.70
N ARG A 334 -26.67 -7.75 39.12
CA ARG A 334 -27.34 -8.89 39.76
C ARG A 334 -26.68 -9.31 41.07
N VAL A 335 -25.35 -9.27 41.14
CA VAL A 335 -24.61 -9.54 42.38
C VAL A 335 -24.97 -8.50 43.44
N SER A 336 -24.99 -7.22 43.10
CA SER A 336 -25.41 -6.14 44.01
C SER A 336 -26.84 -6.34 44.51
N ASP A 337 -27.77 -6.73 43.63
CA ASP A 337 -29.15 -7.01 44.02
C ASP A 337 -29.24 -8.20 44.98
N LEU A 338 -28.54 -9.30 44.69
CA LEU A 338 -28.48 -10.49 45.56
C LEU A 338 -27.86 -10.17 46.92
N GLU A 339 -26.81 -9.33 46.98
CA GLU A 339 -26.24 -8.85 48.23
C GLU A 339 -27.25 -8.03 49.04
N SER A 340 -28.07 -7.21 48.38
CA SER A 340 -29.14 -6.46 49.03
C SER A 340 -30.23 -7.38 49.59
N GLN A 341 -30.62 -8.41 48.84
CA GLN A 341 -31.58 -9.43 49.28
C GLN A 341 -31.04 -10.23 50.47
N ALA A 342 -29.76 -10.61 50.44
CA ALA A 342 -29.11 -11.30 51.55
C ALA A 342 -29.16 -10.46 52.83
N LYS A 343 -28.88 -9.15 52.76
CA LYS A 343 -28.99 -8.24 53.92
C LYS A 343 -30.43 -8.14 54.46
N LEU A 344 -31.43 -8.13 53.58
CA LEU A 344 -32.84 -8.12 53.99
C LEU A 344 -33.23 -9.44 54.68
N LEU A 345 -32.77 -10.57 54.16
CA LEU A 345 -33.00 -11.88 54.75
C LEU A 345 -32.32 -12.01 56.11
N ASP A 346 -31.09 -11.54 56.27
CA ASP A 346 -30.40 -11.51 57.57
C ASP A 346 -31.16 -10.63 58.58
N SER A 347 -31.67 -9.47 58.15
CA SER A 347 -32.48 -8.60 58.99
C SER A 347 -33.83 -9.24 59.37
N ALA A 348 -34.43 -10.02 58.47
CA ALA A 348 -35.64 -10.80 58.76
C ALA A 348 -35.34 -11.95 59.74
N ARG A 349 -34.21 -12.64 59.57
CA ARG A 349 -33.74 -13.70 60.45
C ARG A 349 -33.56 -13.21 61.88
N GLU A 350 -32.89 -12.07 62.09
CA GLU A 350 -32.72 -11.50 63.43
C GLU A 350 -34.07 -11.06 64.04
N ARG A 351 -35.01 -10.54 63.25
CA ARG A 351 -36.38 -10.26 63.72
C ARG A 351 -37.09 -11.53 64.18
N PHE A 352 -37.06 -12.60 63.39
CA PHE A 352 -37.68 -13.88 63.77
C PHE A 352 -37.03 -14.49 65.02
N LYS A 353 -35.70 -14.40 65.14
CA LYS A 353 -34.98 -14.86 66.34
C LYS A 353 -35.39 -14.10 67.59
N ASN A 354 -35.54 -12.77 67.50
CA ASN A 354 -36.00 -11.94 68.60
C ASN A 354 -37.46 -12.24 68.98
N GLU A 355 -38.32 -12.46 68.00
CA GLU A 355 -39.71 -12.84 68.24
C GLU A 355 -39.81 -14.24 68.87
N ALA A 356 -39.05 -15.22 68.39
CA ALA A 356 -38.95 -16.54 69.02
C ALA A 356 -38.52 -16.43 70.49
N SER A 357 -37.48 -15.64 70.78
CA SER A 357 -37.02 -15.39 72.15
C SER A 357 -38.06 -14.67 73.02
N ARG A 358 -38.99 -13.93 72.42
CA ARG A 358 -40.10 -13.27 73.12
C ARG A 358 -41.23 -14.27 73.40
N GLN A 359 -41.56 -15.11 72.44
CA GLN A 359 -42.54 -16.18 72.60
C GLN A 359 -42.09 -17.21 73.65
N GLU A 360 -40.80 -17.58 73.67
CA GLU A 360 -40.23 -18.45 74.71
C GLU A 360 -40.41 -17.87 76.12
N ARG A 361 -40.16 -16.56 76.29
CA ARG A 361 -40.39 -15.86 77.57
C ARG A 361 -41.87 -15.83 77.95
N ALA A 362 -42.74 -15.52 77.00
CA ALA A 362 -44.18 -15.52 77.23
C ALA A 362 -44.70 -16.92 77.60
N ALA A 363 -44.18 -17.97 76.97
CA ALA A 363 -44.50 -19.35 77.32
C ALA A 363 -44.03 -19.69 78.75
N ALA A 364 -42.80 -19.32 79.12
CA ALA A 364 -42.29 -19.52 80.48
C ALA A 364 -43.13 -18.79 81.55
N GLU A 365 -43.58 -17.56 81.27
CA GLU A 365 -44.51 -16.82 82.14
C GLU A 365 -45.86 -17.53 82.28
N LYS A 366 -46.37 -18.10 81.17
CA LYS A 366 -47.62 -18.88 81.19
C LYS A 366 -47.46 -20.18 81.97
N ASP A 367 -46.35 -20.89 81.82
CA ASP A 367 -46.04 -22.08 82.61
C ASP A 367 -45.94 -21.75 84.11
N GLN A 368 -45.36 -20.60 84.46
CA GLN A 368 -45.36 -20.12 85.85
C GLN A 368 -46.78 -19.86 86.36
N GLN A 369 -47.62 -19.17 85.57
CA GLN A 369 -49.03 -18.94 85.91
C GLN A 369 -49.80 -20.25 86.09
N ILE A 370 -49.59 -21.23 85.20
CA ILE A 370 -50.17 -22.57 85.31
C ILE A 370 -49.71 -23.21 86.61
N GLY A 371 -48.42 -23.16 86.96
CA GLY A 371 -47.90 -23.69 88.22
C GLY A 371 -48.52 -23.02 89.46
N GLU A 372 -48.79 -21.71 89.42
CA GLU A 372 -49.50 -20.99 90.48
C GLU A 372 -50.98 -21.41 90.57
N PHE A 373 -51.67 -21.52 89.44
CA PHE A 373 -53.04 -22.04 89.40
C PHE A 373 -53.12 -23.49 89.87
N GLN A 374 -52.14 -24.33 89.54
CA GLN A 374 -52.06 -25.72 90.01
C GLN A 374 -52.02 -25.75 91.54
N LYS A 375 -51.18 -24.92 92.17
CA LYS A 375 -51.12 -24.80 93.64
C LYS A 375 -52.44 -24.30 94.23
N GLN A 376 -53.11 -23.35 93.57
CA GLN A 376 -54.43 -22.88 93.99
C GLN A 376 -55.46 -24.00 93.90
N VAL A 377 -55.45 -24.79 92.82
CA VAL A 377 -56.31 -25.95 92.64
C VAL A 377 -56.03 -27.00 93.71
N ASP A 378 -54.77 -27.32 94.02
CA ASP A 378 -54.40 -28.26 95.07
C ASP A 378 -54.89 -27.78 96.45
N SER A 379 -54.74 -26.49 96.74
CA SER A 379 -55.25 -25.87 97.98
C SER A 379 -56.78 -25.93 98.07
N LEU A 380 -57.49 -25.58 96.99
CA LEU A 380 -58.95 -25.69 96.93
C LEU A 380 -59.40 -27.14 97.02
N THR A 381 -58.68 -28.08 96.40
CA THR A 381 -58.96 -29.51 96.49
C THR A 381 -58.79 -29.99 97.93
N ALA A 382 -57.73 -29.57 98.62
CA ALA A 382 -57.54 -29.85 100.04
C ALA A 382 -58.71 -29.29 100.87
N GLN A 383 -59.11 -28.03 100.65
CA GLN A 383 -60.28 -27.43 101.30
C GLN A 383 -61.58 -28.21 101.01
N VAL A 384 -61.78 -28.67 99.77
CA VAL A 384 -62.94 -29.52 99.41
C VAL A 384 -62.89 -30.84 100.16
N THR A 385 -61.72 -31.50 100.26
CA THR A 385 -61.59 -32.75 101.02
C THR A 385 -61.83 -32.54 102.52
N GLU A 386 -61.36 -31.43 103.10
CA GLU A 386 -61.64 -31.06 104.49
C GLU A 386 -63.15 -30.79 104.68
N LEU A 387 -63.78 -30.07 103.76
CA LEU A 387 -65.22 -29.83 103.76
C LEU A 387 -66.01 -31.13 103.57
N GLU A 388 -65.55 -32.07 102.75
CA GLU A 388 -66.15 -33.39 102.58
C GLU A 388 -66.00 -34.24 103.84
N GLN A 389 -64.86 -34.20 104.51
CA GLN A 389 -64.68 -34.84 105.82
C GLN A 389 -65.59 -34.20 106.87
N ALA A 390 -65.69 -32.87 106.90
CA ALA A 390 -66.60 -32.14 107.78
C ALA A 390 -68.08 -32.47 107.46
N LYS A 391 -68.42 -32.61 106.18
CA LYS A 391 -69.74 -33.07 105.71
C LYS A 391 -70.00 -34.50 106.12
N ILE A 392 -69.04 -35.42 106.02
CA ILE A 392 -69.17 -36.80 106.49
C ILE A 392 -69.34 -36.84 108.01
N GLN A 393 -68.61 -36.01 108.75
CA GLN A 393 -68.79 -35.86 110.20
C GLN A 393 -70.18 -35.34 110.54
N LEU A 394 -70.65 -34.27 109.88
CA LEU A 394 -72.00 -33.73 110.00
C LEU A 394 -73.07 -34.74 109.57
N LYS A 395 -72.80 -35.53 108.53
CA LYS A 395 -73.69 -36.60 108.07
C LYS A 395 -73.72 -37.73 109.10
N SER A 396 -72.61 -38.08 109.74
CA SER A 396 -72.60 -39.01 110.88
C SER A 396 -73.30 -38.45 112.12
N GLN A 397 -73.30 -37.12 112.31
CA GLN A 397 -74.09 -36.44 113.35
C GLN A 397 -75.58 -36.44 112.99
N MET A 398 -75.93 -36.30 111.71
CA MET A 398 -77.30 -36.46 111.21
C MET A 398 -77.78 -37.92 111.27
N ASP A 399 -76.92 -38.88 110.97
CA ASP A 399 -77.22 -40.32 111.02
C ASP A 399 -77.37 -40.79 112.48
N LYS A 400 -76.75 -40.11 113.45
CA LYS A 400 -77.04 -40.27 114.89
C LYS A 400 -78.37 -39.66 115.33
N THR A 401 -79.03 -38.86 114.48
CA THR A 401 -80.27 -38.15 114.83
C THR A 401 -81.48 -38.53 113.99
N LYS A 402 -81.39 -39.43 112.99
CA LYS A 402 -82.56 -39.85 112.18
C LYS A 402 -82.48 -41.31 111.69
N GLU A 403 -83.15 -42.19 112.41
CA GLU A 403 -83.74 -43.46 111.91
C GLU A 403 -85.26 -43.25 111.77
N PRO A 404 -85.94 -43.86 110.78
CA PRO A 404 -86.04 -43.23 109.45
C PRO A 404 -87.49 -42.92 109.04
N VAL A 405 -87.66 -41.82 108.30
CA VAL A 405 -88.81 -41.61 107.42
C VAL A 405 -88.35 -41.93 106.00
N GLU A 406 -89.00 -42.94 105.45
CA GLU A 406 -88.88 -43.46 104.10
C GLU A 406 -89.45 -42.49 103.04
N GLU A 407 -88.70 -42.40 101.94
CA GLU A 407 -89.17 -42.51 100.55
C GLU A 407 -89.86 -41.31 99.84
N ALA A 408 -89.10 -40.68 98.93
CA ALA A 408 -89.60 -40.22 97.63
C ALA A 408 -88.48 -40.24 96.56
N MET A 409 -88.60 -41.25 95.70
CA MET A 409 -88.01 -41.50 94.37
C MET A 409 -88.13 -40.29 93.40
N THR A 410 -87.47 -40.11 92.24
CA THR A 410 -86.41 -40.79 91.45
C THR A 410 -86.12 -39.94 90.17
N ASN A 411 -84.93 -40.12 89.58
CA ASN A 411 -84.63 -40.28 88.14
C ASN A 411 -84.56 -39.11 87.10
N SER A 412 -83.35 -39.01 86.52
CA SER A 412 -83.02 -39.29 85.10
C SER A 412 -82.98 -38.18 84.02
N ARG A 413 -81.82 -38.21 83.31
CA ARG A 413 -81.62 -38.25 81.84
C ARG A 413 -81.56 -36.95 81.00
N LYS A 414 -80.34 -36.77 80.46
CA LYS A 414 -79.95 -36.70 79.02
C LYS A 414 -80.44 -35.54 78.13
N ARG A 415 -79.41 -35.00 77.44
CA ARG A 415 -79.34 -34.45 76.06
C ARG A 415 -79.88 -33.03 75.82
N LYS A 416 -79.02 -32.18 75.24
CA LYS A 416 -79.12 -31.81 73.81
C LYS A 416 -77.85 -31.09 73.33
N TRP A 417 -77.19 -31.70 72.34
CA TRP A 417 -76.37 -31.04 71.34
C TRP A 417 -77.30 -30.75 70.15
N ASP A 418 -77.15 -29.57 69.56
CA ASP A 418 -77.71 -29.01 68.31
C ASP A 418 -78.00 -27.52 68.58
N GLU A 419 -77.73 -26.54 67.73
CA GLU A 419 -77.22 -26.48 66.36
C GLU A 419 -76.97 -24.98 66.09
N SER A 420 -75.95 -24.65 65.30
CA SER A 420 -76.00 -23.70 64.17
C SER A 420 -74.75 -22.81 64.07
N PRO A 421 -73.99 -22.97 62.97
CA PRO A 421 -72.88 -22.12 62.58
C PRO A 421 -73.35 -21.04 61.60
N THR A 422 -72.90 -19.79 61.76
CA THR A 422 -72.91 -18.83 60.65
C THR A 422 -71.97 -17.67 60.95
N VAL A 423 -70.71 -17.74 60.49
CA VAL A 423 -69.94 -16.55 60.13
C VAL A 423 -68.95 -16.91 59.01
N LEU A 424 -69.34 -16.55 57.79
CA LEU A 424 -68.54 -15.99 56.68
C LEU A 424 -67.02 -16.25 56.70
N PHE A 425 -66.59 -17.26 55.95
CA PHE A 425 -65.21 -17.40 55.48
C PHE A 425 -65.24 -17.85 54.02
N SER A 426 -65.28 -16.92 53.05
CA SER A 426 -64.84 -17.16 51.65
C SER A 426 -65.11 -15.98 50.69
N SER A 427 -64.47 -14.81 50.88
CA SER A 427 -64.39 -13.82 49.77
C SER A 427 -63.05 -13.88 49.08
N TRP A 428 -61.95 -13.98 49.83
CA TRP A 428 -60.61 -14.03 49.25
C TRP A 428 -60.25 -15.41 48.67
N ARG A 429 -60.78 -16.50 49.24
CA ARG A 429 -60.49 -17.85 48.74
C ARG A 429 -61.09 -18.06 47.36
N THR A 430 -62.36 -17.67 47.19
CA THR A 430 -63.03 -17.66 45.89
C THR A 430 -62.29 -16.75 44.89
N ALA A 431 -61.87 -15.55 45.30
CA ALA A 431 -61.11 -14.67 44.41
C ALA A 431 -59.73 -15.24 44.01
N VAL A 432 -59.06 -15.98 44.90
CA VAL A 432 -57.78 -16.66 44.61
C VAL A 432 -58.00 -17.88 43.72
N ASP A 433 -59.06 -18.65 43.97
CA ASP A 433 -59.44 -19.81 43.16
C ASP A 433 -59.84 -19.33 41.74
N ASP A 434 -60.62 -18.24 41.61
CA ASP A 434 -61.02 -17.64 40.33
C ASP A 434 -59.81 -17.08 39.53
N LEU A 435 -58.84 -16.47 40.21
CA LEU A 435 -57.60 -16.01 39.58
C LEU A 435 -56.71 -17.18 39.16
N GLY A 436 -56.65 -18.24 39.98
CA GLY A 436 -55.94 -19.48 39.67
C GLY A 436 -56.52 -20.17 38.44
N ASP A 437 -57.85 -20.27 38.37
CA ASP A 437 -58.56 -20.84 37.23
C ASP A 437 -58.35 -19.99 35.96
N PHE A 438 -58.41 -18.66 36.07
CA PHE A 438 -58.12 -17.74 34.95
C PHE A 438 -56.68 -17.90 34.42
N LEU A 439 -55.68 -17.95 35.29
CA LEU A 439 -54.28 -18.15 34.89
C LEU A 439 -54.04 -19.55 34.32
N HIS A 440 -54.77 -20.57 34.79
CA HIS A 440 -54.70 -21.91 34.22
C HIS A 440 -55.32 -21.99 32.81
N MET A 441 -56.31 -21.15 32.52
CA MET A 441 -56.89 -20.99 31.19
C MET A 441 -55.98 -20.21 30.24
N CYS A 442 -55.24 -19.23 30.76
CA CYS A 442 -54.28 -18.46 29.99
C CYS A 442 -53.04 -19.30 29.70
N LYS A 443 -52.89 -19.81 28.47
CA LYS A 443 -51.68 -20.52 28.04
C LYS A 443 -50.83 -19.61 27.15
N PRO A 444 -49.95 -18.78 27.73
CA PRO A 444 -49.02 -17.99 26.93
C PRO A 444 -48.04 -18.92 26.22
N GLU A 445 -47.97 -18.80 24.90
CA GLU A 445 -46.89 -19.36 24.09
C GLU A 445 -45.90 -18.23 23.79
N MET A 446 -44.61 -18.52 23.78
CA MET A 446 -43.61 -17.46 23.55
C MET A 446 -43.27 -17.38 22.07
N ASP A 447 -43.25 -16.16 21.53
CA ASP A 447 -42.75 -15.91 20.18
C ASP A 447 -41.28 -16.33 20.09
N THR A 448 -40.89 -17.05 19.04
CA THR A 448 -39.54 -17.60 18.91
C THR A 448 -38.46 -16.52 18.82
N ASP A 449 -38.87 -15.32 18.41
CA ASP A 449 -38.00 -14.16 18.24
C ASP A 449 -38.12 -13.16 19.41
N GLY A 450 -38.97 -13.45 20.41
CA GLY A 450 -39.25 -12.58 21.55
C GLY A 450 -38.23 -12.71 22.68
N SER A 451 -37.97 -11.60 23.40
CA SER A 451 -37.12 -11.55 24.61
C SER A 451 -37.87 -11.88 25.91
N CYS A 452 -39.13 -12.31 25.83
CA CYS A 452 -40.00 -12.55 26.98
C CYS A 452 -39.89 -14.02 27.43
N THR A 453 -39.84 -14.26 28.75
CA THR A 453 -39.99 -15.61 29.30
C THR A 453 -41.45 -15.90 29.68
N GLU A 454 -41.83 -17.17 29.79
CA GLU A 454 -43.17 -17.57 30.24
C GLU A 454 -43.50 -16.99 31.63
N GLU A 455 -42.50 -16.90 32.52
CA GLU A 455 -42.64 -16.28 33.84
C GLU A 455 -42.93 -14.78 33.74
N ASP A 456 -42.26 -14.05 32.83
CA ASP A 456 -42.52 -12.63 32.61
C ASP A 456 -43.94 -12.39 32.08
N ALA A 457 -44.40 -13.23 31.14
CA ALA A 457 -45.75 -13.17 30.59
C ALA A 457 -46.82 -13.45 31.66
N LEU A 458 -46.66 -14.53 32.44
CA LEU A 458 -47.58 -14.88 33.51
C LEU A 458 -47.61 -13.82 34.62
N LYS A 459 -46.47 -13.22 34.95
CA LYS A 459 -46.38 -12.15 35.94
C LYS A 459 -47.12 -10.89 35.48
N ALA A 460 -46.94 -10.49 34.22
CA ALA A 460 -47.64 -9.35 33.65
C ALA A 460 -49.16 -9.58 33.61
N ILE A 461 -49.60 -10.74 33.10
CA ILE A 461 -51.01 -11.12 33.04
C ILE A 461 -51.60 -11.20 34.46
N GLY A 462 -50.89 -11.82 35.40
CA GLY A 462 -51.33 -11.95 36.79
C GLY A 462 -51.54 -10.61 37.48
N ASN A 463 -50.66 -9.62 37.23
CA ASN A 463 -50.81 -8.27 37.79
C ASN A 463 -52.05 -7.54 37.27
N ILE A 464 -52.38 -7.77 36.00
CA ILE A 464 -53.52 -7.14 35.31
C ILE A 464 -54.83 -7.83 35.70
N ALA A 465 -54.82 -9.16 35.74
CA ALA A 465 -55.97 -10.01 36.04
C ALA A 465 -56.48 -9.89 37.49
N VAL A 466 -55.79 -9.15 38.37
CA VAL A 466 -56.32 -8.82 39.70
C VAL A 466 -57.60 -7.99 39.60
N ARG A 467 -57.78 -7.22 38.51
CA ARG A 467 -59.00 -6.44 38.27
C ARG A 467 -60.01 -7.27 37.49
N GLU A 468 -61.23 -7.37 38.01
CA GLU A 468 -62.32 -8.14 37.39
C GLU A 468 -62.63 -7.67 35.96
N SER A 469 -62.75 -6.36 35.74
CA SER A 469 -62.98 -5.78 34.41
C SER A 469 -61.87 -6.12 33.40
N SER A 470 -60.63 -6.22 33.85
CA SER A 470 -59.50 -6.55 32.98
C SER A 470 -59.47 -8.03 32.62
N ARG A 471 -59.95 -8.92 33.51
CA ARG A 471 -60.13 -10.34 33.18
C ARG A 471 -61.18 -10.54 32.10
N ASP A 472 -62.31 -9.86 32.22
CA ASP A 472 -63.40 -9.96 31.24
C ASP A 472 -62.95 -9.46 29.86
N ASN A 473 -62.28 -8.30 29.82
CA ASN A 473 -61.70 -7.74 28.59
C ASN A 473 -60.69 -8.69 27.92
N LEU A 474 -59.82 -9.34 28.72
CA LEU A 474 -58.86 -10.32 28.20
C LEU A 474 -59.54 -11.59 27.69
N LEU A 475 -60.58 -12.08 28.35
CA LEU A 475 -61.36 -13.25 27.89
C LEU A 475 -62.09 -12.96 26.57
N ASP A 476 -62.70 -11.78 26.47
CA ASP A 476 -63.37 -11.35 25.23
C ASP A 476 -62.35 -11.20 24.09
N PHE A 477 -61.17 -10.65 24.37
CA PHE A 477 -60.07 -10.59 23.42
C PHE A 477 -59.59 -11.98 22.97
N PHE A 478 -59.34 -12.91 23.89
CA PHE A 478 -58.86 -14.26 23.54
C PHE A 478 -59.88 -15.07 22.74
N THR A 479 -61.17 -14.75 22.88
CA THR A 479 -62.25 -15.43 22.14
C THR A 479 -62.55 -14.80 20.79
N SER A 480 -62.37 -13.48 20.64
CA SER A 480 -62.94 -12.73 19.51
C SER A 480 -61.92 -11.93 18.68
N SER A 481 -60.67 -11.79 19.13
CA SER A 481 -59.65 -10.97 18.46
C SER A 481 -59.14 -11.60 17.14
N PRO A 482 -58.84 -10.79 16.10
CA PRO A 482 -58.19 -11.25 14.88
C PRO A 482 -56.86 -11.96 15.15
N CYS A 483 -56.60 -13.07 14.45
CA CYS A 483 -55.41 -13.90 14.68
C CYS A 483 -54.10 -13.30 14.14
N ASP A 484 -54.12 -12.13 13.48
CA ASP A 484 -53.00 -11.65 12.66
C ASP A 484 -52.29 -10.41 13.19
N GLU A 485 -52.76 -9.83 14.29
CA GLU A 485 -52.27 -8.56 14.81
C GLU A 485 -51.70 -8.69 16.23
N TRP A 486 -50.72 -7.85 16.54
CA TRP A 486 -50.13 -7.73 17.87
C TRP A 486 -50.79 -6.58 18.63
N TYR A 487 -51.19 -6.83 19.86
CA TYR A 487 -51.85 -5.84 20.71
C TYR A 487 -51.05 -5.64 22.00
N CYS A 488 -51.09 -4.44 22.55
CA CYS A 488 -50.49 -4.14 23.85
C CYS A 488 -51.33 -4.77 24.96
N LEU A 489 -50.73 -5.58 25.84
CA LEU A 489 -51.47 -6.28 26.90
C LEU A 489 -52.23 -5.32 27.83
N ASP A 490 -51.60 -4.21 28.22
CA ASP A 490 -52.22 -3.21 29.11
C ASP A 490 -53.38 -2.48 28.44
N GLU A 491 -53.30 -2.27 27.13
CA GLU A 491 -54.35 -1.61 26.34
C GLU A 491 -55.56 -2.54 26.18
N VAL A 492 -55.32 -3.80 25.82
CA VAL A 492 -56.37 -4.83 25.77
C VAL A 492 -57.04 -5.01 27.13
N ALA A 493 -56.27 -4.97 28.22
CA ALA A 493 -56.82 -5.13 29.56
C ALA A 493 -57.72 -3.97 30.00
N GLU A 494 -57.55 -2.78 29.42
CA GLU A 494 -58.36 -1.60 29.74
C GLU A 494 -59.51 -1.40 28.75
N GLU A 495 -59.26 -1.62 27.46
CA GLU A 495 -60.15 -1.26 26.35
C GLU A 495 -60.78 -2.48 25.66
N GLY A 496 -60.33 -3.70 25.96
CA GLY A 496 -60.88 -4.94 25.40
C GLY A 496 -60.63 -5.06 23.90
N LEU A 497 -61.68 -5.32 23.13
CA LEU A 497 -61.60 -5.46 21.66
C LEU A 497 -61.44 -4.13 20.92
N ASP A 498 -61.67 -3.00 21.61
CA ASP A 498 -61.48 -1.67 21.02
C ASP A 498 -60.00 -1.24 21.01
N ALA A 499 -59.11 -2.03 21.62
CA ALA A 499 -57.67 -1.78 21.63
C ALA A 499 -57.09 -1.76 20.20
N GLU A 500 -56.27 -0.76 19.89
CA GLU A 500 -55.66 -0.63 18.57
C GLU A 500 -54.49 -1.63 18.40
N ALA A 501 -54.27 -2.08 17.16
CA ALA A 501 -53.12 -2.94 16.83
C ALA A 501 -51.81 -2.18 17.08
N ALA A 502 -50.97 -2.73 17.94
CA ALA A 502 -49.81 -2.06 18.50
C ALA A 502 -48.54 -2.34 17.67
N GLU A 503 -48.38 -1.66 16.52
CA GLU A 503 -47.06 -1.54 15.86
C GLU A 503 -46.79 -0.12 15.33
N PRO A 504 -46.03 0.75 16.04
CA PRO A 504 -45.53 0.63 17.43
C PRO A 504 -46.58 0.98 18.50
N CYS A 505 -46.45 0.43 19.71
CA CYS A 505 -47.33 0.76 20.84
C CYS A 505 -47.17 2.23 21.27
N SER A 506 -48.24 3.02 21.17
CA SER A 506 -48.27 4.43 21.58
C SER A 506 -48.19 4.62 23.10
N ARG A 507 -48.61 3.61 23.88
CA ARG A 507 -48.65 3.65 25.35
C ARG A 507 -47.28 3.58 26.02
N HIS A 508 -46.29 2.98 25.35
CA HIS A 508 -45.01 2.61 25.94
C HIS A 508 -43.82 3.16 25.14
N GLU A 509 -43.88 4.43 24.72
CA GLU A 509 -42.82 5.08 23.90
C GLU A 509 -41.40 4.85 24.47
N GLY A 510 -40.69 3.85 23.92
CA GLY A 510 -39.31 3.49 24.26
C GLY A 510 -39.11 2.64 25.52
N GLY A 511 -40.16 2.04 26.08
CA GLY A 511 -40.10 1.09 27.20
C GLY A 511 -40.52 -0.33 26.82
N PRO A 512 -40.19 -1.34 27.64
CA PRO A 512 -40.59 -2.73 27.37
C PRO A 512 -42.11 -2.85 27.38
N CYS A 513 -42.68 -3.23 26.23
CA CYS A 513 -44.10 -3.46 26.05
C CYS A 513 -44.35 -4.95 25.81
N LEU A 514 -45.14 -5.57 26.70
CA LEU A 514 -45.61 -6.93 26.50
C LEU A 514 -46.78 -6.92 25.49
N GLN A 515 -46.53 -7.53 24.34
CA GLN A 515 -47.52 -7.65 23.29
C GLN A 515 -48.09 -9.06 23.26
N ILE A 516 -49.40 -9.16 23.03
CA ILE A 516 -50.14 -10.41 22.88
C ILE A 516 -50.76 -10.51 21.49
N ARG A 517 -50.83 -11.73 20.95
CA ARG A 517 -51.49 -12.05 19.70
C ARG A 517 -52.28 -13.35 19.85
N ASN A 518 -53.50 -13.41 19.31
CA ASN A 518 -54.30 -14.62 19.35
C ASN A 518 -53.74 -15.68 18.37
N CYS A 519 -53.53 -16.92 18.81
CA CYS A 519 -52.89 -17.98 18.03
C CYS A 519 -53.86 -18.98 17.43
N ASN A 520 -55.12 -18.60 17.26
CA ASN A 520 -56.14 -19.43 16.65
C ASN A 520 -55.96 -19.60 15.11
N GLU A 521 -54.71 -19.68 14.62
CA GLU A 521 -54.37 -20.12 13.27
C GLU A 521 -54.72 -21.61 13.11
N GLY A 522 -55.99 -21.91 12.82
CA GLY A 522 -56.40 -23.19 12.22
C GLY A 522 -57.30 -24.14 13.00
N LYS A 523 -57.99 -23.73 14.08
CA LYS A 523 -59.03 -24.57 14.72
C LYS A 523 -60.31 -23.81 15.05
N ILE A 524 -61.09 -23.51 14.01
CA ILE A 524 -62.50 -23.16 14.15
C ILE A 524 -63.26 -24.45 14.45
N GLY A 525 -63.59 -24.74 15.72
CA GLY A 525 -64.54 -25.81 16.05
C GLY A 525 -64.31 -26.66 17.31
N GLY A 526 -63.46 -26.28 18.25
CA GLY A 526 -63.35 -26.99 19.52
C GLY A 526 -63.03 -26.06 20.68
N LEU A 527 -63.78 -26.20 21.77
CA LEU A 527 -63.75 -25.47 23.07
C LEU A 527 -62.40 -25.46 23.82
N ARG A 528 -61.27 -25.28 23.13
CA ARG A 528 -60.00 -24.94 23.77
C ARG A 528 -59.88 -23.42 23.70
N TYR A 529 -60.10 -22.77 24.84
CA TYR A 529 -59.70 -21.38 25.06
C TYR A 529 -58.25 -21.23 24.57
N GLY A 530 -58.08 -20.33 23.60
CA GLY A 530 -56.96 -20.32 22.66
C GLY A 530 -55.63 -20.00 23.33
N ALA A 531 -54.57 -20.68 22.90
CA ALA A 531 -53.22 -20.23 23.18
C ALA A 531 -53.02 -18.84 22.54
N PHE A 532 -52.21 -18.00 23.17
CA PHE A 532 -51.86 -16.68 22.66
C PHE A 532 -50.35 -16.50 22.74
N LEU A 533 -49.79 -15.84 21.73
CA LEU A 533 -48.37 -15.59 21.63
C LEU A 533 -48.01 -14.33 22.41
N CYS A 534 -46.94 -14.40 23.17
CA CYS A 534 -46.40 -13.30 23.95
C CYS A 534 -45.00 -12.93 23.46
N ARG A 535 -44.75 -11.63 23.32
CA ARG A 535 -43.40 -11.10 23.08
C ARG A 535 -43.19 -9.79 23.82
N ASN A 536 -41.97 -9.52 24.26
CA ASN A 536 -41.60 -8.24 24.84
C ASN A 536 -40.89 -7.42 23.77
N ARG A 537 -41.42 -6.22 23.48
CA ARG A 537 -40.81 -5.28 22.55
C ARG A 537 -40.12 -4.19 23.35
N SER A 538 -38.80 -4.15 23.24
CA SER A 538 -37.92 -3.14 23.85
C SER A 538 -37.90 -1.84 23.06
#